data_AF-K5B6Z8-F1
#
_entry.id   AF-K5B6Z8-F1
#
_cell.length_a   1.000
_cell.length_b   1.000
_cell.length_c   1.000
_cell.angle_alpha   90.00
_cell.angle_beta   90.00
_cell.angle_gamma   90.00
#
_symmetry.space_group_name_H-M   'P 1'
#
loop_
_entity.id
_entity.type
_entity.pdbx_description
1 polymer ?
#
loop_
_entity_poly.entity_id
_entity_poly.type
_entity_poly.pdbx_seq_one_letter_code
_entity_poly.pdbx_strand_id
1 'polypeptide(L)'
;MKLHETCTTDQAAPQFEHEWQRRAFGLAVALSEFRHYDWSEFQQALIDTIAEWERLPEDERGEWQYYDHWVSALEKVVDRHQLLTRPVETDDHDHAVAHDH
;
A
#
# COMPACT_ATOMS: atom_id res chain seq x y z
N MET A 1 16.70 -26.38 26.78
CA MET A 1 15.41 -25.72 26.50
C MET A 1 14.89 -26.25 25.18
N LYS A 2 13.83 -27.06 25.19
CA LYS A 2 13.16 -27.48 23.95
C LYS A 2 12.18 -26.37 23.58
N LEU A 3 12.49 -25.61 22.53
CA LEU A 3 11.54 -24.69 21.93
C LEU A 3 10.39 -25.53 21.34
N HIS A 4 9.16 -25.19 21.71
CA HIS A 4 7.96 -25.88 21.23
C HIS A 4 7.72 -25.50 19.76
N GLU A 5 7.51 -26.48 18.89
CA GLU A 5 7.41 -26.32 17.42
C GLU A 5 6.19 -25.49 16.97
N THR A 6 5.30 -25.11 17.90
CA THR A 6 4.20 -24.16 17.62
C THR A 6 4.57 -22.70 17.87
N CYS A 7 5.82 -22.38 18.26
CA CYS A 7 6.35 -21.02 18.22
C CYS A 7 6.97 -20.76 16.83
N THR A 8 6.22 -20.99 15.77
CA THR A 8 6.60 -20.58 14.42
C THR A 8 5.33 -20.34 13.66
N THR A 9 5.19 -19.08 13.24
CA THR A 9 4.08 -18.49 12.48
C THR A 9 3.00 -17.88 13.35
N ASP A 10 3.13 -16.56 13.51
CA ASP A 10 2.01 -15.64 13.65
C ASP A 10 0.95 -16.00 12.57
N GLN A 11 -0.06 -16.78 12.94
CA GLN A 11 -1.11 -17.22 12.01
C GLN A 11 -1.98 -16.05 11.50
N ALA A 12 -1.76 -14.84 12.03
CA ALA A 12 -2.42 -13.60 11.65
C ALA A 12 -1.58 -12.72 10.70
N ALA A 13 -0.38 -13.17 10.31
CA ALA A 13 0.49 -12.37 9.47
C ALA A 13 -0.14 -12.24 8.08
N PRO A 14 -0.23 -11.01 7.52
CA PRO A 14 -0.71 -10.83 6.16
C PRO A 14 0.17 -11.63 5.20
N GLN A 15 -0.48 -12.44 4.37
CA GLN A 15 0.19 -13.21 3.33
C GLN A 15 0.37 -12.33 2.10
N PHE A 16 1.52 -12.46 1.45
CA PHE A 16 1.89 -11.68 0.28
C PHE A 16 2.38 -12.62 -0.81
N GLU A 17 1.69 -12.61 -1.95
CA GLU A 17 2.01 -13.38 -3.15
C GLU A 17 3.07 -12.68 -3.98
N HIS A 18 3.12 -11.35 -3.92
CA HIS A 18 4.08 -10.52 -4.65
C HIS A 18 4.80 -9.53 -3.75
N GLU A 19 6.04 -9.16 -4.11
CA GLU A 19 6.82 -8.21 -3.33
C GLU A 19 6.16 -6.84 -3.21
N TRP A 20 5.47 -6.39 -4.25
CA TRP A 20 4.79 -5.10 -4.25
C TRP A 20 3.67 -5.05 -3.19
N GLN A 21 3.01 -6.17 -2.89
CA GLN A 21 1.93 -6.23 -1.88
C GLN A 21 2.48 -5.91 -0.48
N ARG A 22 3.68 -6.40 -0.15
CA ARG A 22 4.38 -6.03 1.09
C ARG A 22 4.71 -4.54 1.16
N ARG A 23 5.19 -3.98 0.04
CA ARG A 23 5.55 -2.57 -0.04
C ARG A 23 4.32 -1.68 0.10
N ALA A 24 3.24 -2.03 -0.58
CA ALA A 24 1.95 -1.39 -0.43
C ALA A 24 1.53 -1.42 1.05
N PHE A 25 1.40 -2.60 1.66
CA PHE A 25 1.03 -2.76 3.06
C PHE A 25 1.87 -1.90 4.01
N GLY A 26 3.19 -2.00 3.90
CA GLY A 26 4.11 -1.21 4.71
C GLY A 26 3.93 0.29 4.53
N LEU A 27 3.64 0.76 3.32
CA LEU A 27 3.41 2.18 3.04
C LEU A 27 2.16 2.70 3.75
N ALA A 28 1.01 2.00 3.70
CA ALA A 28 -0.18 2.52 4.38
C ALA A 28 -0.05 2.47 5.90
N VAL A 29 0.60 1.43 6.44
CA VAL A 29 0.85 1.37 7.89
C VAL A 29 1.75 2.52 8.29
N ALA A 30 2.87 2.73 7.60
CA ALA A 30 3.79 3.82 7.89
C ALA A 30 3.11 5.19 7.82
N LEU A 31 2.34 5.49 6.76
CA LEU A 31 1.65 6.77 6.63
C LEU A 31 0.68 7.02 7.79
N SER A 32 -0.02 5.99 8.26
CA SER A 32 -0.91 6.11 9.40
C SER A 32 -0.15 6.28 10.73
N GLU A 33 0.93 5.53 10.93
CA GLU A 33 1.80 5.66 12.11
C GLU A 33 2.43 7.05 12.22
N PHE A 34 2.82 7.63 11.08
CA PHE A 34 3.29 9.02 10.98
C PHE A 34 2.18 10.07 11.03
N ARG A 35 0.93 9.65 11.32
CA ARG A 35 -0.23 10.53 11.53
C ARG A 35 -0.62 11.36 10.31
N HIS A 36 -0.28 10.89 9.11
CA HIS A 36 -0.77 11.51 7.87
C HIS A 36 -2.26 11.25 7.66
N TYR A 37 -2.79 10.13 8.17
CA TYR A 37 -4.22 9.85 8.28
C TYR A 37 -4.49 8.81 9.38
N ASP A 38 -5.73 8.72 9.85
CA ASP A 38 -6.14 7.69 10.81
C ASP A 38 -6.35 6.34 10.13
N TRP A 39 -5.90 5.26 10.77
CA TRP A 39 -6.02 3.90 10.21
C TRP A 39 -7.46 3.51 9.88
N SER A 40 -8.42 3.97 10.69
CA SER A 40 -9.86 3.74 10.45
C SER A 40 -10.36 4.38 9.16
N GLU A 41 -9.78 5.51 8.75
CA GLU A 41 -10.13 6.15 7.48
C GLU A 41 -9.70 5.28 6.30
N PHE A 42 -8.50 4.71 6.37
CA PHE A 42 -8.03 3.75 5.37
C PHE A 42 -8.91 2.49 5.33
N GLN A 43 -9.27 1.94 6.50
CA GLN A 43 -10.19 0.79 6.56
C GLN A 43 -11.54 1.11 5.90
N GLN A 44 -12.09 2.30 6.12
CA GLN A 44 -13.33 2.72 5.48
C GLN A 44 -13.17 2.88 3.97
N ALA A 45 -12.08 3.50 3.50
CA ALA A 45 -11.80 3.65 2.07
C ALA A 45 -11.66 2.29 1.36
N LEU A 46 -11.11 1.29 2.05
CA LEU A 46 -11.02 -0.09 1.54
C LEU A 46 -12.40 -0.75 1.43
N ILE A 47 -13.24 -0.62 2.46
CA ILE A 47 -14.62 -1.11 2.43
C ILE A 47 -15.38 -0.49 1.27
N ASP A 48 -15.29 0.83 1.11
CA ASP A 48 -15.99 1.56 0.04
C ASP A 48 -15.51 1.13 -1.35
N THR A 49 -14.20 0.89 -1.50
CA THR A 49 -13.59 0.45 -2.77
C THR A 49 -14.01 -0.96 -3.15
N ILE A 50 -14.05 -1.87 -2.18
CA ILE A 50 -14.56 -3.23 -2.39
C ILE A 50 -16.06 -3.18 -2.74
N ALA A 51 -16.86 -2.40 -2.00
CA ALA A 51 -18.29 -2.26 -2.26
C ALA A 51 -18.59 -1.61 -3.62
N GLU A 52 -17.70 -0.75 -4.12
CA GLU A 52 -17.78 -0.22 -5.49
C GLU A 52 -17.48 -1.29 -6.54
N TRP A 53 -16.43 -2.08 -6.34
CA TRP A 53 -16.11 -3.20 -7.22
C TRP A 53 -17.23 -4.25 -7.24
N GLU A 54 -17.79 -4.61 -6.08
CA GLU A 54 -18.88 -5.58 -5.97
C GLU A 54 -20.14 -5.14 -6.74
N ARG A 55 -20.37 -3.83 -6.87
CA ARG A 55 -21.51 -3.27 -7.60
C ARG A 55 -21.33 -3.24 -9.13
N LEU A 56 -20.10 -3.41 -9.64
CA LEU A 56 -19.85 -3.43 -11.07
C LEU A 56 -20.53 -4.64 -11.74
N PRO A 57 -20.96 -4.57 -13.01
CA PRO A 57 -21.45 -5.73 -13.76
C PRO A 57 -20.41 -6.87 -13.83
N GLU A 58 -20.84 -8.14 -13.92
CA GLU A 58 -19.92 -9.29 -13.93
C GLU A 58 -18.97 -9.30 -15.13
N ASP A 59 -19.41 -8.74 -16.26
CA ASP A 59 -18.65 -8.51 -17.47
C ASP A 59 -17.60 -7.40 -17.34
N GLU A 60 -17.76 -6.51 -16.36
CA GLU A 60 -16.80 -5.44 -16.03
C GLU A 60 -15.93 -5.78 -14.80
N ARG A 61 -16.39 -6.72 -13.96
CA ARG A 61 -15.62 -7.24 -12.82
C ARG A 61 -14.53 -8.17 -13.34
N GLY A 62 -13.29 -7.69 -13.31
CA GLY A 62 -12.10 -8.53 -13.46
C GLY A 62 -11.96 -9.57 -12.33
N GLU A 63 -10.83 -10.27 -12.29
CA GLU A 63 -10.54 -11.21 -11.21
C GLU A 63 -10.43 -10.48 -9.85
N TRP A 64 -10.90 -11.14 -8.79
CA TRP A 64 -10.80 -10.60 -7.44
C TRP A 64 -9.35 -10.57 -6.97
N GLN A 65 -8.81 -9.37 -6.78
CA GLN A 65 -7.46 -9.18 -6.25
C GLN A 65 -7.46 -8.23 -5.06
N TYR A 66 -7.33 -8.81 -3.86
CA TYR A 66 -7.44 -8.09 -2.59
C TYR A 66 -6.48 -6.91 -2.49
N TYR A 67 -5.21 -7.11 -2.87
CA TYR A 67 -4.20 -6.06 -2.76
C TYR A 67 -4.34 -4.96 -3.82
N ASP A 68 -5.04 -5.20 -4.95
CA ASP A 68 -5.37 -4.15 -5.91
C ASP A 68 -6.43 -3.20 -5.34
N HIS A 69 -7.46 -3.73 -4.68
CA HIS A 69 -8.41 -2.90 -3.93
C HIS A 69 -7.73 -2.15 -2.80
N TRP A 70 -6.76 -2.78 -2.15
CA TRP A 70 -5.96 -2.19 -1.10
C TRP A 70 -5.13 -0.98 -1.60
N VAL A 71 -4.44 -1.12 -2.74
CA VAL A 71 -3.70 -0.02 -3.39
C VAL A 71 -4.66 1.08 -3.85
N SER A 72 -5.78 0.72 -4.48
CA SER A 72 -6.80 1.68 -4.91
C SER A 72 -7.37 2.50 -3.74
N ALA A 73 -7.58 1.86 -2.59
CA ALA A 73 -8.01 2.55 -1.38
C ALA A 73 -6.91 3.47 -0.82
N LEU A 74 -5.65 3.02 -0.85
CA LEU A 74 -4.52 3.83 -0.41
C LEU A 74 -4.38 5.10 -1.27
N GLU A 75 -4.49 4.98 -2.58
CA GLU A 75 -4.46 6.11 -3.51
C GLU A 75 -5.54 7.15 -3.17
N LYS A 76 -6.78 6.71 -2.92
CA LYS A 76 -7.89 7.60 -2.53
C LYS A 76 -7.60 8.37 -1.23
N VAL A 77 -7.03 7.71 -0.23
CA VAL A 77 -6.69 8.36 1.06
C VAL A 77 -5.54 9.34 0.88
N VAL A 78 -4.50 8.93 0.17
CA VAL A 78 -3.31 9.75 -0.11
C VAL A 78 -3.66 11.01 -0.89
N ASP A 79 -4.54 10.91 -1.89
CA ASP A 79 -5.04 12.05 -2.67
C ASP A 79 -5.89 12.99 -1.80
N ARG A 80 -6.81 12.45 -1.00
CA ARG A 80 -7.66 13.23 -0.09
C ARG A 80 -6.86 14.05 0.91
N HIS A 81 -5.78 13.49 1.45
CA HIS A 81 -4.88 14.16 2.38
C HIS A 81 -3.79 14.98 1.69
N GLN A 82 -3.80 15.04 0.35
CA GLN A 82 -2.83 15.79 -0.46
C GLN A 82 -1.38 15.46 -0.13
N LEU A 83 -1.10 14.20 0.19
CA LEU A 83 0.23 13.74 0.61
C LEU A 83 1.21 13.64 -0.55
N LEU A 84 0.70 13.63 -1.78
CA LEU A 84 1.51 13.69 -2.99
C LEU A 84 1.68 15.14 -3.41
N THR A 85 2.89 15.66 -3.22
CA THR A 85 3.31 16.85 -3.95
C THR A 85 3.77 16.41 -5.32
N ARG A 86 3.29 17.07 -6.39
CA ARG A 86 3.88 16.89 -7.73
C ARG A 86 5.39 17.09 -7.58
N PRO A 87 6.23 16.12 -8.00
CA PRO A 87 7.67 16.30 -7.89
C PRO A 87 8.03 17.60 -8.62
N VAL A 88 8.79 18.46 -7.95
CA VAL A 88 9.49 19.53 -8.66
C VAL A 88 10.25 18.83 -9.79
N GLU A 89 10.16 19.32 -11.03
CA GLU A 89 11.03 18.85 -12.10
C GLU A 89 12.46 18.99 -11.57
N THR A 90 13.07 17.89 -11.15
CA THR A 90 14.50 17.85 -10.90
C THR A 90 15.12 18.03 -12.27
N ASP A 91 15.57 19.25 -12.54
CA ASP A 91 16.49 19.56 -13.64
C ASP A 91 17.59 18.49 -13.61
N ASP A 92 17.74 17.78 -14.73
CA ASP A 92 18.54 16.56 -14.94
C ASP A 92 20.06 16.86 -14.90
N HIS A 93 20.47 17.88 -14.15
CA HIS A 93 21.75 18.56 -14.27
C HIS A 93 22.64 18.48 -13.03
N ASP A 94 22.54 17.44 -12.20
CA ASP A 94 23.50 17.29 -11.08
C ASP A 94 23.87 15.85 -10.74
N HIS A 95 24.26 15.02 -11.72
CA HIS A 95 25.08 13.84 -11.45
C HIS A 95 26.14 13.60 -12.54
N ALA A 96 27.02 14.59 -12.74
CA ALA A 96 28.36 14.30 -13.25
C ALA A 96 29.29 13.99 -12.06
N VAL A 97 29.25 12.75 -11.57
CA VAL A 97 30.30 12.25 -10.68
C VAL A 97 31.56 12.02 -11.53
N ALA A 98 32.42 13.03 -11.57
CA ALA A 98 33.79 12.87 -12.02
C ALA A 98 34.52 11.94 -11.06
N HIS A 99 34.70 10.68 -11.47
CA HIS A 99 35.63 9.76 -10.84
C HIS A 99 37.05 10.13 -11.32
N ASP A 100 37.83 10.79 -10.47
CA ASP A 100 39.29 10.85 -10.62
C ASP A 100 39.94 10.79 -9.23
N HIS A 101 40.48 9.60 -8.90
CA HIS A 101 41.66 9.42 -8.05
C HIS A 101 42.22 8.01 -8.25
#